data_AF-A0A8J5PM19-F1
#
_entry.id   AF-A0A8J5PM19-F1
#
_cell.length_a   1.000
_cell.length_b   1.000
_cell.length_c   1.000
_cell.angle_alpha   90.00
_cell.angle_beta   90.00
_cell.angle_gamma   90.00
#
_symmetry.space_group_name_H-M   'P 1'
#
loop_
_entity.id
_entity.type
_entity.pdbx_description
1 polymer ?
#
loop_
_entity_poly.entity_id
_entity_poly.type
_entity_poly.pdbx_seq_one_letter_code
_entity_poly.pdbx_strand_id
1 'polypeptide(L)'
;MVPGGSEIGEATDEASVRPAYQLLQEEIIPVSVSQSKDFGSEQGEEEAYSDDEDEDTDSVFSYDEVDRDNSEFGDNQAEANESHHANYPMVRDESNMAMFIEFLELLYQLCLTICTERFNEGRPSSTLLVFFSGILGFSQDCKHFLLARQFCPYLSGLIYIQRLILMERALPLREYGAIGIPRRPYVNQLDQLNSIRERYMIAGTQHPLAEMTSLRDFGRNIARTEPPSILFSWSDDGEIIRYGDFQLTMDKFRQIPDYFISRAEEICNKLMFDIKPDIDLAAMKDDMVNMSSGYSFVKHPANDLDKAYLDLLYSAYASRESNLSKGGRWRWKSMDLYLKQVTKLEEMLAGGLYTACGQTPRARDLLR
;
A
#
# COMPACT_ATOMS: atom_id res chain seq x y z
N MET A 1 -69.76 15.78 13.86
CA MET A 1 -70.86 15.51 14.80
C MET A 1 -70.46 14.32 15.65
N VAL A 2 -70.06 14.60 16.89
CA VAL A 2 -70.02 13.67 18.05
C VAL A 2 -71.45 13.73 18.65
N PRO A 3 -72.06 12.68 19.26
CA PRO A 3 -71.58 11.94 20.45
C PRO A 3 -71.91 10.42 20.43
N GLY A 4 -71.47 9.57 21.34
CA GLY A 4 -70.80 9.68 22.65
C GLY A 4 -71.26 8.48 23.48
N GLY A 5 -70.34 7.84 24.22
CA GLY A 5 -70.66 6.69 25.07
C GLY A 5 -69.44 6.24 25.86
N SER A 6 -69.45 6.63 27.15
CA SER A 6 -68.46 6.40 28.20
C SER A 6 -68.42 4.94 28.66
N GLU A 7 -67.25 4.41 29.04
CA GLU A 7 -66.95 4.04 30.43
C GLU A 7 -65.54 3.41 30.58
N ILE A 8 -65.07 3.44 31.83
CA ILE A 8 -63.70 3.46 32.30
C ILE A 8 -63.33 2.05 32.79
N GLY A 9 -62.10 1.60 32.55
CA GLY A 9 -61.56 0.35 33.08
C GLY A 9 -60.05 0.48 33.33
N GLU A 10 -59.67 0.22 34.57
CA GLU A 10 -58.36 0.37 35.23
C GLU A 10 -57.15 -0.19 34.47
N ALA A 11 -56.04 0.55 34.57
CA ALA A 11 -54.70 0.15 34.16
C ALA A 11 -54.06 -0.76 35.22
N THR A 12 -53.49 -1.88 34.77
CA THR A 12 -52.52 -2.67 35.53
C THR A 12 -51.30 -2.93 34.65
N ASP A 13 -50.12 -2.71 35.24
CA ASP A 13 -48.78 -2.81 34.65
C ASP A 13 -48.51 -4.16 33.99
N GLU A 14 -48.16 -4.16 32.71
CA GLU A 14 -47.44 -5.27 32.06
C GLU A 14 -46.01 -4.81 31.71
N ALA A 15 -45.06 -5.18 32.57
CA ALA A 15 -43.64 -5.11 32.27
C ALA A 15 -43.29 -6.16 31.20
N SER A 16 -42.98 -5.67 30.00
CA SER A 16 -42.55 -6.46 28.85
C SER A 16 -41.17 -7.09 29.09
N VAL A 17 -41.16 -8.42 29.26
CA VAL A 17 -39.95 -9.26 29.26
C VAL A 17 -39.53 -9.51 27.82
N ARG A 18 -38.34 -9.02 27.42
CA ARG A 18 -37.70 -9.38 26.14
C ARG A 18 -37.13 -10.81 26.21
N PRO A 19 -37.36 -11.70 25.24
CA PRO A 19 -36.70 -13.00 25.23
C PRO A 19 -35.26 -12.89 24.70
N ALA A 20 -34.35 -13.57 25.39
CA ALA A 20 -32.95 -13.75 24.99
C ALA A 20 -32.85 -14.71 23.79
N TYR A 21 -32.01 -14.37 22.83
CA TYR A 21 -31.68 -15.21 21.68
C TYR A 21 -30.88 -16.44 22.12
N GLN A 22 -31.35 -17.63 21.76
CA GLN A 22 -30.73 -18.91 22.08
C GLN A 22 -29.94 -19.40 20.86
N LEU A 23 -28.64 -19.67 21.05
CA LEU A 23 -27.71 -20.22 20.04
C LEU A 23 -28.19 -21.58 19.54
N LEU A 24 -28.37 -21.72 18.24
CA LEU A 24 -28.65 -23.01 17.58
C LEU A 24 -27.33 -23.80 17.48
N GLN A 25 -27.29 -24.97 18.11
CA GLN A 25 -26.26 -25.98 17.91
C GLN A 25 -26.48 -26.68 16.55
N GLU A 26 -25.47 -26.66 15.67
CA GLU A 26 -25.49 -27.39 14.40
C GLU A 26 -25.34 -28.90 14.64
N GLU A 27 -26.27 -29.66 14.08
CA GLU A 27 -26.33 -31.12 14.12
C GLU A 27 -25.40 -31.72 13.05
N ILE A 28 -24.46 -32.57 13.47
CA ILE A 28 -23.48 -33.24 12.60
C ILE A 28 -24.16 -34.45 11.95
N ILE A 29 -24.29 -34.45 10.61
CA ILE A 29 -24.75 -35.62 9.83
C ILE A 29 -23.51 -36.40 9.34
N PRO A 30 -23.38 -37.70 9.65
CA PRO A 30 -22.29 -38.52 9.13
C PRO A 30 -22.62 -39.03 7.73
N VAL A 31 -21.72 -38.79 6.76
CA VAL A 31 -21.80 -39.38 5.42
C VAL A 31 -21.13 -40.76 5.43
N SER A 32 -21.91 -41.80 5.14
CA SER A 32 -21.45 -43.16 4.94
C SER A 32 -20.93 -43.38 3.52
N VAL A 33 -19.76 -44.00 3.44
CA VAL A 33 -19.09 -44.44 2.21
C VAL A 33 -19.87 -45.60 1.59
N SER A 34 -20.15 -45.52 0.29
CA SER A 34 -20.61 -46.66 -0.52
C SER A 34 -19.84 -46.72 -1.83
N GLN A 35 -19.15 -47.85 -2.01
CA GLN A 35 -18.41 -48.25 -3.20
C GLN A 35 -19.36 -48.54 -4.38
N SER A 36 -18.99 -48.13 -5.59
CA SER A 36 -19.36 -48.85 -6.81
C SER A 36 -18.24 -48.80 -7.84
N LYS A 37 -18.10 -49.92 -8.55
CA LYS A 37 -17.00 -50.31 -9.44
C LYS A 37 -17.19 -49.77 -10.88
N ASP A 38 -16.06 -49.32 -11.43
CA ASP A 38 -15.44 -49.73 -12.70
C ASP A 38 -16.20 -49.54 -14.03
N PHE A 39 -15.61 -48.74 -14.94
CA PHE A 39 -15.43 -49.07 -16.36
C PHE A 39 -14.52 -48.02 -17.06
N GLY A 40 -13.47 -48.51 -17.73
CA GLY A 40 -13.10 -48.01 -19.07
C GLY A 40 -11.89 -47.07 -19.18
N SER A 41 -10.75 -47.67 -19.50
CA SER A 41 -9.46 -47.08 -19.88
C SER A 41 -9.48 -46.30 -21.21
N GLU A 42 -8.83 -45.14 -21.26
CA GLU A 42 -8.07 -44.70 -22.44
C GLU A 42 -6.75 -44.05 -22.00
N GLN A 43 -5.67 -44.52 -22.62
CA GLN A 43 -4.27 -44.10 -22.44
C GLN A 43 -4.02 -42.75 -23.11
N GLY A 44 -3.17 -41.92 -22.51
CA GLY A 44 -2.69 -40.68 -23.14
C GLY A 44 -1.67 -39.94 -22.29
N GLU A 45 -0.42 -40.41 -22.37
CA GLU A 45 0.85 -39.66 -22.27
C GLU A 45 1.11 -38.84 -20.99
N GLU A 46 1.93 -39.43 -20.11
CA GLU A 46 2.66 -38.75 -19.04
C GLU A 46 3.75 -37.85 -19.66
N GLU A 47 3.59 -36.53 -19.55
CA GLU A 47 4.68 -35.57 -19.74
C GLU A 47 5.18 -35.12 -18.36
N ALA A 48 6.46 -35.39 -18.11
CA ALA A 48 7.13 -35.17 -16.84
C ALA A 48 7.19 -33.67 -16.49
N TYR A 49 6.71 -33.32 -15.30
CA TYR A 49 6.93 -32.01 -14.70
C TYR A 49 8.41 -31.85 -14.38
N SER A 50 9.13 -31.05 -15.17
CA SER A 50 10.42 -30.49 -14.75
C SER A 50 10.13 -29.29 -13.84
N ASP A 51 10.40 -29.48 -12.55
CA ASP A 51 10.42 -28.45 -11.53
C ASP A 51 11.74 -27.68 -11.66
N ASP A 52 11.80 -26.76 -12.64
CA ASP A 52 12.84 -25.76 -12.70
C ASP A 52 12.37 -24.58 -11.84
N GLU A 53 12.82 -24.55 -10.59
CA GLU A 53 12.73 -23.39 -9.70
C GLU A 53 13.54 -22.25 -10.34
N ASP A 54 12.88 -21.41 -11.13
CA ASP A 54 13.44 -20.14 -11.60
C ASP A 54 13.60 -19.20 -10.39
N GLU A 55 14.81 -19.22 -9.84
CA GLU A 55 15.37 -18.33 -8.81
C GLU A 55 15.56 -16.89 -9.35
N ASP A 56 14.53 -16.30 -9.97
CA ASP A 56 14.55 -14.94 -10.55
C ASP A 56 13.20 -14.21 -10.33
N THR A 57 12.55 -14.44 -9.18
CA THR A 57 11.21 -13.88 -8.90
C THR A 57 11.22 -12.42 -8.41
N ASP A 58 12.38 -11.80 -8.22
CA ASP A 58 12.47 -10.43 -7.64
C ASP A 58 12.68 -9.29 -8.64
N SER A 59 12.76 -9.56 -9.96
CA SER A 59 13.08 -8.52 -10.97
C SER A 59 11.91 -8.11 -11.89
N VAL A 60 10.79 -8.84 -11.93
CA VAL A 60 9.73 -8.60 -12.96
C VAL A 60 8.62 -7.65 -12.48
N PHE A 61 8.61 -7.26 -11.21
CA PHE A 61 7.67 -6.26 -10.69
C PHE A 61 8.39 -4.92 -10.48
N SER A 62 8.97 -4.37 -11.56
CA SER A 62 9.11 -2.92 -11.64
C SER A 62 7.69 -2.37 -11.59
N TYR A 63 7.35 -1.68 -10.51
CA TYR A 63 6.11 -0.94 -10.42
C TYR A 63 6.16 0.13 -11.54
N ASP A 64 5.55 -0.16 -12.68
CA ASP A 64 5.13 0.89 -13.59
C ASP A 64 4.13 1.72 -12.78
N GLU A 65 4.60 2.83 -12.20
CA GLU A 65 3.77 3.91 -11.67
C GLU A 65 2.96 4.45 -12.84
N VAL A 66 1.86 3.76 -13.15
CA VAL A 66 0.73 4.40 -13.81
C VAL A 66 0.25 5.48 -12.84
N ASP A 67 0.55 6.73 -13.19
CA ASP A 67 -0.03 7.96 -12.63
C ASP A 67 -1.54 7.75 -12.40
N ARG A 68 -1.87 7.27 -11.20
CA ARG A 68 -3.23 7.34 -10.67
C ARG A 68 -3.24 8.58 -9.83
N ASP A 69 -3.79 9.64 -10.41
CA ASP A 69 -4.20 10.84 -9.71
C ASP A 69 -5.28 10.48 -8.66
N ASN A 70 -4.83 9.94 -7.53
CA ASN A 70 -5.59 9.79 -6.30
C ASN A 70 -5.09 10.89 -5.37
N SER A 71 -5.43 12.14 -5.70
CA SER A 71 -5.36 13.22 -4.74
C SER A 71 -6.34 12.93 -3.60
N GLU A 72 -5.85 13.10 -2.36
CA GLU A 72 -6.61 13.11 -1.09
C GLU A 72 -6.58 11.81 -0.25
N PHE A 73 -5.37 11.41 0.17
CA PHE A 73 -5.14 11.00 1.57
C PHE A 73 -3.75 11.51 1.97
N GLY A 74 -3.71 12.70 2.56
CA GLY A 74 -2.47 13.29 3.08
C GLY A 74 -2.01 12.55 4.33
N ASP A 75 -0.96 11.73 4.19
CA ASP A 75 -0.20 11.19 5.30
C ASP A 75 0.62 12.32 5.95
N ASN A 76 0.08 12.87 7.03
CA ASN A 76 0.83 13.73 7.93
C ASN A 76 1.76 12.85 8.80
N GLN A 77 2.95 12.49 8.28
CA GLN A 77 4.06 12.09 9.14
C GLN A 77 4.63 13.33 9.83
N ALA A 78 4.05 13.68 10.98
CA ALA A 78 4.67 14.62 11.89
C ALA A 78 5.76 13.90 12.69
N GLU A 79 7.01 14.25 12.41
CA GLU A 79 8.17 13.91 13.23
C GLU A 79 7.92 14.28 14.71
N ALA A 80 8.15 13.32 15.59
CA ALA A 80 8.06 13.50 17.03
C ALA A 80 9.17 14.43 17.53
N ASN A 81 8.89 15.73 17.58
CA ASN A 81 9.66 16.67 18.37
C ASN A 81 9.11 16.71 19.80
N GLU A 82 9.86 16.07 20.72
CA GLU A 82 9.76 16.30 22.15
C GLU A 82 10.08 17.77 22.46
N SER A 83 9.04 18.54 22.80
CA SER A 83 8.99 19.47 23.94
C SER A 83 7.98 20.59 23.65
N HIS A 84 6.83 20.50 24.32
CA HIS A 84 6.20 21.58 25.10
C HIS A 84 4.84 21.06 25.56
N HIS A 85 4.80 20.59 26.80
CA HIS A 85 3.59 20.28 27.55
C HIS A 85 2.66 21.51 27.57
N ALA A 86 1.66 21.51 26.70
CA ALA A 86 0.42 22.23 26.94
C ALA A 86 -0.57 21.23 27.53
N ASN A 87 -0.79 21.31 28.84
CA ASN A 87 -1.83 20.59 29.56
C ASN A 87 -3.21 20.92 28.96
N TYR A 88 -3.68 20.08 28.05
CA TYR A 88 -5.10 19.89 27.81
C TYR A 88 -5.51 18.61 28.55
N PRO A 89 -6.39 18.67 29.56
CA PRO A 89 -7.00 17.48 30.11
C PRO A 89 -8.00 16.97 29.07
N MET A 90 -7.53 16.17 28.12
CA MET A 90 -8.42 15.35 27.32
C MET A 90 -8.91 14.24 28.26
N VAL A 91 -10.06 14.47 28.89
CA VAL A 91 -10.86 13.37 29.44
C VAL A 91 -11.13 12.45 28.25
N ARG A 92 -10.32 11.41 28.12
CA ARG A 92 -10.50 10.35 27.15
C ARG A 92 -11.78 9.66 27.58
N ASP A 93 -12.88 10.00 26.93
CA ASP A 93 -14.17 9.42 27.23
C ASP A 93 -14.08 7.92 26.94
N GLU A 94 -13.85 7.12 27.99
CA GLU A 94 -13.64 5.67 27.91
C GLU A 94 -14.80 4.99 27.19
N SER A 95 -16.00 5.55 27.33
CA SER A 95 -17.21 5.13 26.63
C SER A 95 -17.06 5.22 25.11
N ASN A 96 -16.53 6.33 24.58
CA ASN A 96 -16.34 6.52 23.14
C ASN A 96 -15.26 5.59 22.59
N MET A 97 -14.22 5.29 23.38
CA MET A 97 -13.19 4.34 22.98
C MET A 97 -13.69 2.90 22.97
N ALA A 98 -14.51 2.49 23.95
CA ALA A 98 -15.12 1.16 23.98
C ALA A 98 -16.05 0.94 22.77
N MET A 99 -16.92 1.92 22.47
CA MET A 99 -17.79 1.91 21.29
C MET A 99 -17.01 1.80 19.98
N PHE A 100 -15.88 2.52 19.88
CA PHE A 100 -15.03 2.47 18.70
C PHE A 100 -14.33 1.11 18.53
N ILE A 101 -13.87 0.50 19.63
CA ILE A 101 -13.30 -0.85 19.61
C ILE A 101 -14.35 -1.86 19.14
N GLU A 102 -15.54 -1.83 19.72
CA GLU A 102 -16.66 -2.70 19.33
C GLU A 102 -16.98 -2.57 17.83
N PHE A 103 -17.03 -1.35 17.30
CA PHE A 103 -17.22 -1.11 15.87
C PHE A 103 -16.13 -1.77 15.02
N LEU A 104 -14.86 -1.66 15.41
CA LEU A 104 -13.75 -2.29 14.68
C LEU A 104 -13.83 -3.82 14.72
N GLU A 105 -14.25 -4.40 15.84
CA GLU A 105 -14.46 -5.85 15.94
C GLU A 105 -15.60 -6.33 15.02
N LEU A 106 -16.71 -5.60 14.97
CA LEU A 106 -17.83 -5.90 14.07
C LEU A 106 -17.44 -5.74 12.59
N LEU A 107 -16.66 -4.72 12.26
CA LEU A 107 -16.11 -4.53 10.92
C LEU A 107 -15.20 -5.71 10.53
N TYR A 108 -14.34 -6.16 11.45
CA TYR A 108 -13.50 -7.32 11.23
C TYR A 108 -14.33 -8.59 11.00
N GLN A 109 -15.40 -8.81 11.78
CA GLN A 109 -16.32 -9.94 11.58
C GLN A 109 -17.01 -9.88 10.22
N LEU A 110 -17.44 -8.70 9.77
CA LEU A 110 -18.00 -8.52 8.42
C LEU A 110 -16.98 -8.90 7.35
N CYS A 111 -15.76 -8.37 7.43
CA CYS A 111 -14.67 -8.69 6.51
C CYS A 111 -14.38 -10.20 6.49
N LEU A 112 -14.30 -10.84 7.65
CA LEU A 112 -14.09 -12.29 7.76
C LEU A 112 -15.24 -13.09 7.13
N THR A 113 -16.49 -12.65 7.30
CA THR A 113 -17.66 -13.29 6.71
C THR A 113 -17.60 -13.24 5.19
N ILE A 114 -17.22 -12.09 4.63
CA ILE A 114 -17.04 -11.92 3.18
C ILE A 114 -15.89 -12.79 2.65
N CYS A 115 -14.78 -12.90 3.40
CA CYS A 115 -13.63 -13.74 3.01
C CYS A 115 -13.92 -15.25 3.09
N THR A 116 -14.89 -15.66 3.90
CA THR A 116 -15.24 -17.07 4.16
C THR A 116 -16.59 -17.47 3.58
N GLU A 117 -17.17 -16.61 2.73
CA GLU A 117 -18.43 -16.88 2.05
C GLU A 117 -18.32 -18.12 1.16
N ARG A 118 -19.34 -18.98 1.20
CA ARG A 118 -19.37 -20.20 0.40
C ARG A 118 -19.97 -19.96 -0.98
N PHE A 119 -19.51 -20.72 -1.96
CA PHE A 119 -20.11 -20.68 -3.29
C PHE A 119 -21.54 -21.22 -3.24
N ASN A 120 -22.45 -20.49 -3.87
CA ASN A 120 -23.81 -20.95 -4.11
C ASN A 120 -23.83 -21.73 -5.43
N GLU A 121 -24.36 -22.95 -5.40
CA GLU A 121 -24.38 -23.86 -6.55
C GLU A 121 -22.99 -24.10 -7.19
N GLY A 122 -21.91 -23.99 -6.41
CA GLY A 122 -20.54 -24.12 -6.90
C GLY A 122 -20.07 -22.99 -7.81
N ARG A 123 -20.79 -21.87 -7.89
CA ARG A 123 -20.40 -20.70 -8.69
C ARG A 123 -19.56 -19.73 -7.86
N PRO A 124 -18.28 -19.48 -8.21
CA PRO A 124 -17.45 -18.56 -7.44
C PRO A 124 -18.00 -17.12 -7.42
N SER A 125 -18.59 -16.68 -8.54
CA SER A 125 -19.21 -15.36 -8.71
C SER A 125 -20.46 -15.13 -7.86
N SER A 126 -20.95 -16.14 -7.13
CA SER A 126 -22.03 -15.95 -6.17
C SER A 126 -21.57 -15.23 -4.91
N THR A 127 -20.26 -15.25 -4.63
CA THR A 127 -19.69 -14.59 -3.45
C THR A 127 -19.42 -13.13 -3.74
N LEU A 128 -19.65 -12.27 -2.74
CA LEU A 128 -19.50 -10.83 -2.88
C LEU A 128 -18.09 -10.45 -3.31
N LEU A 129 -17.07 -11.07 -2.70
CA LEU A 129 -15.68 -10.69 -2.95
C LEU A 129 -15.21 -11.10 -4.34
N VAL A 130 -15.54 -12.31 -4.80
CA VAL A 130 -15.19 -12.76 -6.16
C VAL A 130 -15.97 -11.94 -7.19
N PHE A 131 -17.25 -11.69 -6.97
CA PHE A 131 -18.04 -10.82 -7.85
C PHE A 131 -17.44 -9.42 -7.95
N PHE A 132 -17.12 -8.80 -6.82
CA PHE A 132 -16.48 -7.49 -6.77
C PHE A 132 -15.11 -7.49 -7.46
N SER A 133 -14.31 -8.55 -7.29
CA SER A 133 -13.04 -8.67 -8.00
C SER A 133 -13.21 -8.64 -9.51
N GLY A 134 -14.29 -9.22 -10.06
CA GLY A 134 -14.60 -9.12 -11.48
C GLY A 134 -14.88 -7.68 -11.94
N ILE A 135 -15.51 -6.85 -11.10
CA ILE A 135 -15.75 -5.42 -11.39
C ILE A 135 -14.43 -4.65 -11.50
N LEU A 136 -13.43 -5.00 -10.69
CA LEU A 136 -12.09 -4.40 -10.77
C LEU A 136 -11.37 -4.69 -12.09
N GLY A 137 -11.87 -5.65 -12.89
CA GLY A 137 -11.38 -5.96 -14.22
C GLY A 137 -11.87 -5.00 -15.32
N PHE A 138 -12.68 -3.99 -15.01
CA PHE A 138 -13.16 -3.00 -15.98
C PHE A 138 -12.31 -1.72 -15.98
N SER A 139 -12.25 -1.04 -17.13
CA SER A 139 -11.75 0.33 -17.23
C SER A 139 -12.61 1.29 -16.39
N GLN A 140 -12.05 2.44 -16.01
CA GLN A 140 -12.77 3.44 -15.19
C GLN A 140 -14.07 3.93 -15.85
N ASP A 141 -14.13 3.95 -17.18
CA ASP A 141 -15.32 4.31 -17.94
C ASP A 141 -16.24 3.11 -18.29
N CYS A 142 -15.91 1.92 -17.77
CA CYS A 142 -16.64 0.66 -17.96
C CYS A 142 -16.82 0.23 -19.42
N LYS A 143 -15.98 0.73 -20.35
CA LYS A 143 -16.10 0.41 -21.78
C LYS A 143 -15.29 -0.80 -22.21
N HIS A 144 -14.19 -1.08 -21.52
CA HIS A 144 -13.24 -2.13 -21.90
C HIS A 144 -12.80 -2.93 -20.68
N PHE A 145 -12.37 -4.17 -20.91
CA PHE A 145 -11.71 -4.97 -19.88
C PHE A 145 -10.25 -4.57 -19.77
N LEU A 146 -9.74 -4.57 -18.54
CA LEU A 146 -8.33 -4.38 -18.25
C LEU A 146 -7.51 -5.56 -18.79
N LEU A 147 -6.26 -5.27 -19.15
CA LEU A 147 -5.28 -6.31 -19.43
C LEU A 147 -4.98 -7.11 -18.16
N ALA A 148 -4.59 -8.36 -18.31
CA ALA A 148 -4.21 -9.25 -17.22
C ALA A 148 -3.11 -8.63 -16.34
N ARG A 149 -2.11 -7.96 -16.93
CA ARG A 149 -1.08 -7.23 -16.14
C ARG A 149 -1.64 -6.09 -15.29
N GLN A 150 -2.76 -5.49 -15.69
CA GLN A 150 -3.42 -4.40 -14.97
C GLN A 150 -4.39 -4.92 -13.92
N PHE A 151 -5.01 -6.07 -14.19
CA PHE A 151 -5.99 -6.70 -13.31
C PHE A 151 -5.35 -7.51 -12.18
N CYS A 152 -4.29 -8.27 -12.46
CA CYS A 152 -3.61 -9.12 -11.47
C CYS A 152 -3.12 -8.40 -10.20
N PRO A 153 -2.68 -7.13 -10.25
CA PRO A 153 -2.39 -6.35 -9.06
C PRO A 153 -3.58 -6.21 -8.09
N TYR A 154 -4.80 -6.00 -8.61
CA TYR A 154 -6.01 -5.94 -7.77
C TYR A 154 -6.27 -7.28 -7.07
N LEU A 155 -6.17 -8.39 -7.80
CA LEU A 155 -6.27 -9.73 -7.22
C LEU A 155 -5.20 -9.96 -6.15
N SER A 156 -3.96 -9.55 -6.41
CA SER A 156 -2.86 -9.71 -5.46
C SER A 156 -3.11 -8.95 -4.16
N GLY A 157 -3.63 -7.72 -4.24
CA GLY A 157 -4.06 -6.96 -3.07
C GLY A 157 -5.17 -7.64 -2.27
N LEU A 158 -6.21 -8.14 -2.94
CA LEU A 158 -7.32 -8.86 -2.31
C LEU A 158 -6.86 -10.18 -1.67
N ILE A 159 -5.96 -10.93 -2.31
CA ILE A 159 -5.36 -12.16 -1.77
C ILE A 159 -4.56 -11.83 -0.51
N TYR A 160 -3.74 -10.78 -0.56
CA TYR A 160 -2.92 -10.35 0.59
C TYR A 160 -3.79 -9.98 1.79
N ILE A 161 -4.82 -9.16 1.60
CA ILE A 161 -5.75 -8.75 2.67
C ILE A 161 -6.49 -9.96 3.26
N GLN A 162 -7.00 -10.86 2.41
CA GLN A 162 -7.65 -12.09 2.87
C GLN A 162 -6.72 -12.96 3.72
N ARG A 163 -5.46 -13.12 3.32
CA ARG A 163 -4.45 -13.86 4.10
C ARG A 163 -4.26 -13.23 5.49
N LEU A 164 -4.16 -11.90 5.58
CA LEU A 164 -4.05 -11.21 6.86
C LEU A 164 -5.28 -11.43 7.75
N ILE A 165 -6.48 -11.29 7.20
CA ILE A 165 -7.74 -11.50 7.93
C ILE A 165 -7.85 -12.94 8.44
N LEU A 166 -7.56 -13.93 7.59
CA LEU A 166 -7.62 -15.35 7.97
C LEU A 166 -6.53 -15.73 8.96
N MET A 167 -5.33 -15.14 8.86
CA MET A 167 -4.28 -15.34 9.86
C MET A 167 -4.64 -14.74 11.21
N GLU A 168 -5.22 -13.53 11.25
CA GLU A 168 -5.71 -12.95 12.50
C GLU A 168 -6.85 -13.80 13.09
N ARG A 169 -7.70 -14.41 12.25
CA ARG A 169 -8.74 -15.35 12.71
C ARG A 169 -8.12 -16.62 13.30
N ALA A 170 -7.04 -17.09 12.71
CA ALA A 170 -6.35 -18.29 13.14
C ALA A 170 -5.57 -18.09 14.44
N LEU A 171 -4.83 -16.98 14.57
CA LEU A 171 -3.93 -16.73 15.70
C LEU A 171 -4.01 -15.27 16.18
N PRO A 172 -5.17 -14.86 16.72
CA PRO A 172 -5.39 -13.47 17.08
C PRO A 172 -4.45 -13.03 18.21
N LEU A 173 -3.84 -11.86 18.05
CA LEU A 173 -2.86 -11.37 19.03
C LEU A 173 -3.53 -11.00 20.36
N ARG A 174 -4.77 -10.51 20.28
CA ARG A 174 -5.61 -10.07 21.40
C ARG A 174 -6.96 -10.77 21.31
N GLU A 175 -7.71 -10.75 22.40
CA GLU A 175 -9.10 -11.18 22.37
C GLU A 175 -9.96 -10.13 21.67
N TYR A 176 -10.99 -10.61 20.96
CA TYR A 176 -12.06 -9.78 20.41
C TYR A 176 -13.31 -10.05 21.23
N GLY A 177 -13.61 -9.16 22.18
CA GLY A 177 -14.62 -9.37 23.21
C GLY A 177 -16.05 -9.31 22.66
N ALA A 178 -16.33 -8.38 21.75
CA ALA A 178 -17.66 -8.17 21.18
C ALA A 178 -18.10 -9.31 20.25
N ILE A 179 -17.14 -9.90 19.53
CA ILE A 179 -17.40 -10.99 18.56
C ILE A 179 -16.98 -12.38 19.07
N GLY A 180 -16.54 -12.47 20.33
CA GLY A 180 -16.26 -13.73 21.02
C GLY A 180 -15.08 -14.53 20.46
N ILE A 181 -14.06 -13.87 19.91
CA ILE A 181 -12.85 -14.56 19.42
C ILE A 181 -11.77 -14.52 20.52
N PRO A 182 -11.36 -15.68 21.05
CA PRO A 182 -10.34 -15.72 22.10
C PRO A 182 -8.97 -15.40 21.51
N ARG A 183 -8.09 -14.82 22.34
CA ARG A 183 -6.67 -14.64 22.04
C ARG A 183 -6.00 -15.99 21.71
N ARG A 184 -4.99 -15.97 20.84
CA ARG A 184 -4.18 -17.16 20.51
C ARG A 184 -3.63 -17.84 21.78
N PRO A 185 -3.65 -19.18 21.83
CA PRO A 185 -3.07 -19.97 22.91
C PRO A 185 -1.54 -19.91 22.87
N TYR A 186 -0.90 -20.19 24.02
CA TYR A 186 0.56 -20.25 24.10
C TYR A 186 1.15 -21.53 23.49
N VAL A 187 0.35 -22.59 23.36
CA VAL A 187 0.73 -23.90 22.82
C VAL A 187 -0.23 -24.30 21.70
N ASN A 188 0.16 -25.25 20.85
CA ASN A 188 -0.65 -25.81 19.76
C ASN A 188 -1.15 -24.76 18.74
N GLN A 189 -0.38 -23.68 18.55
CA GLN A 189 -0.72 -22.64 17.57
C GLN A 189 -0.76 -23.19 16.13
N LEU A 190 0.07 -24.19 15.83
CA LEU A 190 0.07 -24.84 14.52
C LEU A 190 -1.26 -25.54 14.22
N ASP A 191 -1.84 -26.24 15.21
CA ASP A 191 -3.12 -26.92 15.04
C ASP A 191 -4.25 -25.92 14.81
N GLN A 192 -4.22 -24.80 15.54
CA GLN A 192 -5.18 -23.72 15.35
C GLN A 192 -5.03 -23.07 13.97
N LEU A 193 -3.80 -22.84 13.52
CA LEU A 193 -3.52 -22.33 12.18
C LEU A 193 -4.05 -23.28 11.09
N ASN A 194 -3.75 -24.58 11.22
CA ASN A 194 -4.18 -25.58 10.26
C ASN A 194 -5.70 -25.69 10.19
N SER A 195 -6.42 -25.54 11.31
CA SER A 195 -7.89 -25.56 11.31
C SER A 195 -8.54 -24.51 10.40
N ILE A 196 -7.90 -23.34 10.26
CA ILE A 196 -8.34 -22.26 9.37
C ILE A 196 -7.75 -22.43 7.97
N ARG A 197 -6.44 -22.73 7.89
CA ARG A 197 -5.73 -22.90 6.62
C ARG A 197 -6.35 -24.00 5.78
N GLU A 198 -6.56 -25.19 6.35
CA GLU A 198 -7.09 -26.36 5.62
C GLU A 198 -8.51 -26.11 5.09
N ARG A 199 -9.28 -25.28 5.80
CA ARG A 199 -10.66 -24.98 5.45
C ARG A 199 -10.80 -23.90 4.39
N TYR A 200 -9.97 -22.86 4.43
CA TYR A 200 -10.19 -21.64 3.64
C TYR A 200 -9.02 -21.23 2.73
N MET A 201 -7.80 -21.71 2.99
CA MET A 201 -6.58 -21.20 2.35
C MET A 201 -5.91 -22.19 1.40
N ILE A 202 -6.38 -23.45 1.36
CA ILE A 202 -5.87 -24.45 0.43
C ILE A 202 -6.49 -24.25 -0.96
N ALA A 203 -5.68 -24.49 -2.00
CA ALA A 203 -6.13 -24.49 -3.38
C ALA A 203 -7.26 -25.49 -3.62
N GLY A 204 -8.24 -25.13 -4.45
CA GLY A 204 -9.41 -25.97 -4.74
C GLY A 204 -10.52 -25.92 -3.69
N THR A 205 -10.34 -25.18 -2.58
CA THR A 205 -11.46 -24.91 -1.66
C THR A 205 -12.49 -24.00 -2.34
N GLN A 206 -13.78 -24.20 -2.04
CA GLN A 206 -14.88 -23.38 -2.59
C GLN A 206 -15.06 -22.07 -1.80
N HIS A 207 -13.96 -21.31 -1.68
CA HIS A 207 -13.90 -20.04 -0.98
C HIS A 207 -13.19 -18.97 -1.81
N PRO A 208 -13.49 -17.67 -1.58
CA PRO A 208 -12.97 -16.56 -2.38
C PRO A 208 -11.44 -16.53 -2.55
N LEU A 209 -10.69 -16.86 -1.49
CA LEU A 209 -9.22 -16.83 -1.53
C LEU A 209 -8.65 -17.80 -2.57
N ALA A 210 -9.17 -19.04 -2.63
CA ALA A 210 -8.70 -20.05 -3.56
C ALA A 210 -9.06 -19.67 -5.00
N GLU A 211 -10.27 -19.16 -5.25
CA GLU A 211 -10.68 -18.69 -6.57
C GLU A 211 -9.80 -17.53 -7.05
N MET A 212 -9.58 -16.51 -6.22
CA MET A 212 -8.76 -15.37 -6.63
C MET A 212 -7.31 -15.77 -6.89
N THR A 213 -6.79 -16.73 -6.12
CA THR A 213 -5.45 -17.29 -6.39
C THR A 213 -5.42 -17.96 -7.75
N SER A 214 -6.41 -18.79 -8.07
CA SER A 214 -6.56 -19.42 -9.39
C SER A 214 -6.66 -18.39 -10.52
N LEU A 215 -7.51 -17.37 -10.37
CA LEU A 215 -7.66 -16.27 -11.33
C LEU A 215 -6.35 -15.49 -11.53
N ARG A 216 -5.60 -15.25 -10.45
CA ARG A 216 -4.33 -14.53 -10.48
C ARG A 216 -3.25 -15.34 -11.18
N ASP A 217 -3.19 -16.64 -10.95
CA ASP A 217 -2.23 -17.53 -11.62
C ASP A 217 -2.58 -17.71 -13.11
N PHE A 218 -3.87 -17.79 -13.45
CA PHE A 218 -4.34 -17.74 -14.83
C PHE A 218 -3.97 -16.42 -15.52
N GLY A 219 -4.23 -15.29 -14.84
CA GLY A 219 -3.88 -13.96 -15.34
C GLY A 219 -2.38 -13.78 -15.55
N ARG A 220 -1.52 -14.36 -14.68
CA ARG A 220 -0.07 -14.36 -14.87
C ARG A 220 0.32 -15.04 -16.20
N ASN A 221 -0.30 -16.16 -16.54
CA ASN A 221 -0.02 -16.85 -17.80
C ASN A 221 -0.47 -16.03 -19.01
N ILE A 222 -1.63 -15.37 -18.93
CA ILE A 222 -2.08 -14.46 -19.99
C ILE A 222 -1.13 -13.27 -20.14
N ALA A 223 -0.70 -12.66 -19.04
CA ALA A 223 0.16 -11.48 -19.04
C ALA A 223 1.47 -11.70 -19.81
N ARG A 224 2.00 -12.93 -19.85
CA ARG A 224 3.18 -13.30 -20.66
C ARG A 224 2.97 -13.15 -22.17
N THR A 225 1.73 -13.21 -22.63
CA THR A 225 1.35 -13.07 -24.04
C THR A 225 0.88 -11.66 -24.39
N GLU A 226 0.69 -10.79 -23.39
CA GLU A 226 0.25 -9.42 -23.62
C GLU A 226 1.39 -8.57 -24.20
N PRO A 227 1.11 -7.68 -25.18
CA PRO A 227 2.13 -6.78 -25.73
C PRO A 227 2.71 -5.92 -24.61
N PRO A 228 3.99 -5.53 -24.57
CA PRO A 228 4.55 -4.73 -23.47
C PRO A 228 3.72 -3.48 -23.11
N SER A 229 3.73 -3.07 -21.83
CA SER A 229 3.07 -1.81 -21.38
C SER A 229 3.64 -0.60 -22.12
N ILE A 230 4.94 -0.66 -22.42
CA ILE A 230 5.69 0.35 -23.14
C ILE A 230 6.40 -0.34 -24.31
N LEU A 231 6.01 0.02 -25.53
CA LEU A 231 6.68 -0.45 -26.74
C LEU A 231 7.56 0.67 -27.30
N PHE A 232 8.86 0.55 -27.09
CA PHE A 232 9.84 1.34 -27.82
C PHE A 232 10.12 0.70 -29.17
N SER A 233 10.15 1.50 -30.22
CA SER A 233 10.72 1.07 -31.50
C SER A 233 12.01 1.81 -31.75
N TRP A 234 12.99 1.10 -32.29
CA TRP A 234 14.27 1.67 -32.70
C TRP A 234 14.25 1.90 -34.21
N SER A 235 14.90 2.96 -34.67
CA SER A 235 15.28 3.05 -36.08
C SER A 235 16.31 1.98 -36.42
N ASP A 236 16.38 1.58 -37.70
CA ASP A 236 17.29 0.53 -38.18
C ASP A 236 18.76 0.84 -37.91
N ASP A 237 19.12 2.13 -37.79
CA ASP A 237 20.46 2.61 -37.46
C ASP A 237 20.74 2.67 -35.94
N GLY A 238 19.75 2.43 -35.09
CA GLY A 238 19.87 2.52 -33.64
C GLY A 238 19.99 3.93 -33.07
N GLU A 239 19.80 4.98 -33.88
CA GLU A 239 20.01 6.38 -33.44
C GLU A 239 18.73 7.05 -32.93
N ILE A 240 17.55 6.45 -33.12
CA ILE A 240 16.26 7.04 -32.71
C ILE A 240 15.42 5.99 -31.97
N ILE A 241 15.03 6.33 -30.74
CA ILE A 241 14.02 5.62 -29.96
C ILE A 241 12.68 6.31 -30.18
N ARG A 242 11.61 5.56 -30.47
CA ARG A 242 10.25 6.07 -30.64
C ARG A 242 9.31 5.42 -29.64
N TYR A 243 8.45 6.23 -29.03
CA TYR A 243 7.38 5.80 -28.13
C TYR A 243 6.10 6.59 -28.45
N GLY A 244 5.13 5.96 -29.09
CA GLY A 244 3.97 6.66 -29.66
C GLY A 244 4.42 7.76 -30.64
N ASP A 245 3.99 9.00 -30.38
CA ASP A 245 4.40 10.18 -31.16
C ASP A 245 5.73 10.79 -30.71
N PHE A 246 6.27 10.34 -29.58
CA PHE A 246 7.54 10.83 -29.05
C PHE A 246 8.73 10.17 -29.75
N GLN A 247 9.73 10.97 -30.09
CA GLN A 247 10.99 10.51 -30.68
C GLN A 247 12.16 11.11 -29.93
N LEU A 248 13.11 10.27 -29.56
CA LEU A 248 14.34 10.63 -28.87
C LEU A 248 15.54 10.13 -29.65
N THR A 249 16.35 11.07 -30.14
CA THR A 249 17.63 10.77 -30.78
C THR A 249 18.69 10.43 -29.72
N MET A 250 19.59 9.50 -30.00
CA MET A 250 20.67 9.13 -29.09
C MET A 250 21.60 10.31 -28.77
N ASP A 251 21.77 11.27 -29.69
CA ASP A 251 22.48 12.53 -29.43
C ASP A 251 21.86 13.36 -28.29
N LYS A 252 20.53 13.41 -28.23
CA LYS A 252 19.80 14.09 -27.14
C LYS A 252 19.80 13.25 -25.88
N PHE A 253 19.64 11.93 -26.00
CA PHE A 253 19.69 11.03 -24.86
C PHE A 253 21.02 11.16 -24.10
N ARG A 254 22.14 11.20 -24.84
CA ARG A 254 23.49 11.40 -24.27
C ARG A 254 23.68 12.74 -23.54
N GLN A 255 22.82 13.73 -23.81
CA GLN A 255 22.82 15.04 -23.14
C GLN A 255 21.93 15.10 -21.89
N ILE A 256 21.12 14.06 -21.62
CA ILE A 256 20.21 14.03 -20.46
C ILE A 256 20.97 14.16 -19.12
N PRO A 257 22.11 13.47 -18.89
CA PRO A 257 22.89 13.65 -17.67
C PRO A 257 23.33 15.11 -17.48
N ASP A 258 23.89 15.72 -18.52
CA ASP A 258 24.35 17.10 -18.49
C ASP A 258 23.20 18.08 -18.22
N TYR A 259 22.02 17.83 -18.78
CA TYR A 259 20.82 18.62 -18.53
C TYR A 259 20.44 18.61 -17.04
N PHE A 260 20.36 17.43 -16.42
CA PHE A 260 20.00 17.31 -15.01
C PHE A 260 21.05 17.93 -14.09
N ILE A 261 22.34 17.68 -14.35
CA ILE A 261 23.45 18.23 -13.56
C ILE A 261 23.45 19.77 -13.67
N SER A 262 23.44 20.31 -14.89
CA SER A 262 23.48 21.76 -15.09
C SER A 262 22.27 22.45 -14.47
N ARG A 263 21.09 21.83 -14.56
CA ARG A 263 19.87 22.38 -13.98
C ARG A 263 19.88 22.31 -12.45
N ALA A 264 20.38 21.22 -11.87
CA ALA A 264 20.57 21.09 -10.43
C ALA A 264 21.55 22.16 -9.91
N GLU A 265 22.68 22.37 -10.59
CA GLU A 265 23.65 23.42 -10.25
C GLU A 265 23.01 24.82 -10.29
N GLU A 266 22.25 25.13 -11.34
CA GLU A 266 21.57 26.43 -11.47
C GLU A 266 20.57 26.68 -10.32
N ILE A 267 19.75 25.68 -9.98
CA ILE A 267 18.79 25.78 -8.89
C ILE A 267 19.51 25.87 -7.54
N CYS A 268 20.54 25.03 -7.33
CA CYS A 268 21.35 25.04 -6.11
C CYS A 268 21.99 26.42 -5.88
N ASN A 269 22.63 27.01 -6.90
CA ASN A 269 23.21 28.35 -6.81
C ASN A 269 22.18 29.41 -6.38
N LYS A 270 20.95 29.35 -6.93
CA LYS A 270 19.85 30.24 -6.55
C LYS A 270 19.39 30.03 -5.11
N LEU A 271 19.24 28.78 -4.69
CA LEU A 271 18.83 28.42 -3.33
C LEU A 271 19.90 28.80 -2.29
N MET A 272 21.18 28.77 -2.69
CA MET A 272 22.33 29.13 -1.85
C MET A 272 22.58 30.64 -1.76
N PHE A 273 21.80 31.49 -2.44
CA PHE A 273 21.99 32.95 -2.46
C PHE A 273 23.42 33.37 -2.80
N ASP A 274 24.01 32.70 -3.79
CA ASP A 274 25.41 32.87 -4.24
C ASP A 274 26.48 32.55 -3.18
N ILE A 275 26.12 31.95 -2.04
CA ILE A 275 27.10 31.41 -1.11
C ILE A 275 27.80 30.23 -1.76
N LYS A 276 29.13 30.27 -1.71
CA LYS A 276 29.99 29.14 -2.08
C LYS A 276 30.74 28.71 -0.83
N PRO A 277 30.28 27.67 -0.13
CA PRO A 277 30.98 27.18 1.04
C PRO A 277 32.30 26.55 0.61
N ASP A 278 33.39 26.91 1.27
CA ASP A 278 34.72 26.34 1.03
C ASP A 278 34.84 25.01 1.77
N ILE A 279 34.34 23.94 1.14
CA ILE A 279 34.31 22.59 1.71
C ILE A 279 35.21 21.70 0.87
N ASP A 280 36.26 21.15 1.49
CA ASP A 280 37.05 20.08 0.88
C ASP A 280 36.29 18.76 0.96
N LEU A 281 35.57 18.43 -0.11
CA LEU A 281 34.80 17.19 -0.21
C LEU A 281 35.66 15.93 -0.07
N ALA A 282 36.97 16.00 -0.39
CA ALA A 282 37.86 14.85 -0.28
C ALA A 282 38.29 14.56 1.17
N ALA A 283 38.26 15.57 2.04
CA ALA A 283 38.57 15.44 3.46
C ALA A 283 37.37 15.05 4.32
N MET A 284 36.16 15.02 3.74
CA MET A 284 34.93 14.69 4.45
C MET A 284 34.97 13.26 5.00
N LYS A 285 34.56 13.12 6.26
CA LYS A 285 34.42 11.85 6.94
C LYS A 285 32.96 11.51 7.18
N ASP A 286 32.62 10.24 7.01
CA ASP A 286 31.31 9.71 7.36
C ASP A 286 31.46 8.42 8.18
N ASP A 287 30.49 8.15 9.05
CA ASP A 287 30.39 6.91 9.80
C ASP A 287 29.24 6.07 9.25
N MET A 288 29.54 5.27 8.23
CA MET A 288 28.55 4.43 7.53
C MET A 288 27.96 3.32 8.41
N VAL A 289 28.53 3.06 9.59
CA VAL A 289 28.02 2.05 10.54
C VAL A 289 27.02 2.66 11.52
N ASN A 290 26.93 3.99 11.58
CA ASN A 290 26.03 4.68 12.49
C ASN A 290 24.59 4.67 11.96
N MET A 291 23.77 3.77 12.53
CA MET A 291 22.36 3.60 12.20
C MET A 291 21.44 4.51 13.03
N SER A 292 21.98 5.52 13.72
CA SER A 292 21.19 6.42 14.55
C SER A 292 20.32 7.31 13.66
N SER A 293 19.02 7.40 13.95
CA SER A 293 18.09 8.23 13.17
C SER A 293 18.56 9.69 13.13
N GLY A 294 18.61 10.25 11.91
CA GLY A 294 19.03 11.62 11.67
C GLY A 294 20.54 11.87 11.74
N TYR A 295 21.37 10.83 11.81
CA TYR A 295 22.81 10.97 11.57
C TYR A 295 23.11 11.17 10.07
N SER A 296 24.09 12.00 9.77
CA SER A 296 24.70 12.17 8.44
C SER A 296 26.11 12.71 8.61
N PHE A 297 26.91 12.71 7.52
CA PHE A 297 28.25 13.31 7.52
C PHE A 297 28.27 14.76 8.04
N VAL A 298 27.17 15.51 7.95
CA VAL A 298 27.07 16.90 8.46
C VAL A 298 27.33 16.96 9.97
N LYS A 299 26.91 15.92 10.69
CA LYS A 299 27.06 15.80 12.15
C LYS A 299 28.38 15.16 12.57
N HIS A 300 29.23 14.75 11.61
CA HIS A 300 30.53 14.17 11.94
C HIS A 300 31.46 15.27 12.47
N PRO A 301 32.06 15.12 13.67
CA PRO A 301 32.80 16.19 14.35
C PRO A 301 34.04 16.67 13.60
N ALA A 302 34.58 15.85 12.68
CA ALA A 302 35.71 16.22 11.84
C ALA A 302 35.36 17.11 10.63
N ASN A 303 34.07 17.29 10.30
CA ASN A 303 33.64 18.02 9.11
C ASN A 303 33.25 19.48 9.39
N ASP A 304 32.95 19.83 10.64
CA ASP A 304 32.54 21.19 11.08
C ASP A 304 31.37 21.79 10.28
N LEU A 305 30.43 20.96 9.82
CA LEU A 305 29.29 21.37 8.99
C LEU A 305 27.98 21.60 9.77
N ASP A 306 27.93 21.20 11.05
CA ASP A 306 26.71 21.24 11.89
C ASP A 306 26.06 22.63 11.95
N LYS A 307 26.87 23.69 11.82
CA LYS A 307 26.42 25.09 11.86
C LYS A 307 26.44 25.81 10.51
N ALA A 308 26.87 25.14 9.43
CA ALA A 308 26.99 25.77 8.11
C ALA A 308 25.65 26.30 7.58
N TYR A 309 24.53 25.71 7.98
CA TYR A 309 23.19 26.19 7.61
C TYR A 309 22.88 27.60 8.15
N LEU A 310 23.56 28.06 9.21
CA LEU A 310 23.39 29.41 9.76
C LEU A 310 23.91 30.48 8.80
N ASP A 311 24.97 30.20 8.05
CA ASP A 311 25.49 31.11 7.03
C ASP A 311 24.50 31.25 5.87
N LEU A 312 23.86 30.14 5.48
CA LEU A 312 22.77 30.16 4.51
C LEU A 312 21.58 30.98 5.01
N LEU A 313 21.19 30.80 6.28
CA LEU A 313 20.11 31.57 6.90
C LEU A 313 20.43 33.08 6.94
N TYR A 314 21.68 33.43 7.27
CA TYR A 314 22.14 34.81 7.28
C TYR A 314 22.07 35.43 5.89
N SER A 315 22.57 34.73 4.86
CA SER A 315 22.52 35.21 3.48
C SER A 315 21.10 35.26 2.93
N ALA A 316 20.23 34.32 3.29
CA ALA A 316 18.81 34.37 2.99
C ALA A 316 18.16 35.63 3.59
N TYR A 317 18.57 36.06 4.78
CA TYR A 317 18.09 37.29 5.42
C TYR A 317 18.69 38.56 4.80
N ALA A 318 19.99 38.55 4.50
CA ALA A 318 20.74 39.69 3.99
C ALA A 318 20.51 39.94 2.48
N SER A 319 20.16 38.89 1.73
CA SER A 319 19.91 38.98 0.30
C SER A 319 18.66 39.82 0.01
N ARG A 320 18.85 40.85 -0.83
CA ARG A 320 17.74 41.67 -1.34
C ARG A 320 16.83 40.90 -2.29
N GLU A 321 17.33 39.80 -2.87
CA GLU A 321 16.62 39.01 -3.87
C GLU A 321 15.70 37.97 -3.24
N SER A 322 16.10 37.39 -2.10
CA SER A 322 15.38 36.29 -1.45
C SER A 322 13.93 36.65 -1.13
N ASN A 323 13.67 37.90 -0.72
CA ASN A 323 12.35 38.36 -0.27
C ASN A 323 11.68 37.41 0.74
N LEU A 324 12.47 36.57 1.43
CA LEU A 324 11.98 35.48 2.28
C LEU A 324 11.49 36.00 3.62
N SER A 325 12.09 37.08 4.13
CA SER A 325 11.67 37.71 5.37
C SER A 325 11.56 39.23 5.22
N LYS A 326 10.68 39.85 6.01
CA LYS A 326 10.57 41.31 6.13
C LYS A 326 10.29 41.68 7.58
N GLY A 327 11.12 42.53 8.18
CA GLY A 327 10.95 42.98 9.57
C GLY A 327 10.97 41.85 10.60
N GLY A 328 11.81 40.82 10.38
CA GLY A 328 11.94 39.67 11.29
C GLY A 328 10.80 38.65 11.21
N ARG A 329 9.91 38.76 10.21
CA ARG A 329 8.85 37.77 9.95
C ARG A 329 9.02 37.13 8.57
N TRP A 330 8.81 35.82 8.50
CA TRP A 330 8.80 35.07 7.25
C TRP A 330 7.63 35.47 6.36
N ARG A 331 7.89 35.55 5.05
CA ARG A 331 6.87 35.73 4.01
C ARG A 331 6.50 34.36 3.46
N TRP A 332 5.43 33.77 3.99
CA TRP A 332 4.97 32.42 3.65
C TRP A 332 4.89 32.13 2.15
N LYS A 333 4.42 33.09 1.34
CA LYS A 333 4.38 32.92 -0.13
C LYS A 333 5.77 32.77 -0.78
N SER A 334 6.74 33.56 -0.33
CA SER A 334 8.12 33.46 -0.83
C SER A 334 8.77 32.18 -0.34
N MET A 335 8.44 31.76 0.89
CA MET A 335 8.95 30.52 1.48
C MET A 335 8.39 29.28 0.79
N ASP A 336 7.10 29.27 0.46
CA ASP A 336 6.48 28.22 -0.37
C ASP A 336 7.15 28.11 -1.74
N LEU A 337 7.43 29.24 -2.40
CA LEU A 337 8.17 29.25 -3.68
C LEU A 337 9.59 28.71 -3.53
N TYR A 338 10.29 29.05 -2.44
CA TYR A 338 11.61 28.51 -2.14
C TYR A 338 11.56 26.99 -1.92
N LEU A 339 10.62 26.50 -1.12
CA LEU A 339 10.45 25.06 -0.88
C LEU A 339 10.11 24.31 -2.18
N LYS A 340 9.29 24.88 -3.06
CA LYS A 340 9.06 24.32 -4.40
C LYS A 340 10.33 24.25 -5.25
N GLN A 341 11.24 25.20 -5.11
CA GLN A 341 12.55 25.13 -5.78
C GLN A 341 13.46 24.07 -5.14
N VAL A 342 13.36 23.84 -3.82
CA VAL A 342 14.06 22.72 -3.15
C VAL A 342 13.57 21.38 -3.71
N THR A 343 12.25 21.15 -3.75
CA THR A 343 11.69 19.95 -4.39
C THR A 343 12.13 19.81 -5.84
N LYS A 344 12.21 20.92 -6.57
CA LYS A 344 12.71 20.89 -7.95
C LYS A 344 14.20 20.51 -8.04
N LEU A 345 15.03 20.97 -7.11
CA LEU A 345 16.43 20.57 -7.02
C LEU A 345 16.53 19.06 -6.77
N GLU A 346 15.73 18.54 -5.84
CA GLU A 346 15.67 17.11 -5.51
C GLU A 346 15.29 16.26 -6.73
N GLU A 347 14.28 16.68 -7.50
CA GLU A 347 13.92 16.03 -8.77
C GLU A 347 15.08 16.02 -9.78
N MET A 348 15.83 17.13 -9.91
CA MET A 348 16.97 17.20 -10.83
C MET A 348 18.14 16.33 -10.36
N LEU A 349 18.40 16.29 -9.05
CA LEU A 349 19.40 15.39 -8.46
C LEU A 349 19.03 13.93 -8.68
N ALA A 350 17.76 13.56 -8.47
CA ALA A 350 17.29 12.22 -8.78
C ALA A 350 17.51 11.90 -10.26
N GLY A 351 17.05 12.76 -11.18
CA GLY A 351 17.27 12.57 -12.61
C GLY A 351 18.74 12.40 -12.98
N GLY A 352 19.63 13.20 -12.39
CA GLY A 352 21.07 13.08 -12.57
C GLY A 352 21.61 11.73 -12.07
N LEU A 353 21.21 11.29 -10.88
CA LEU A 353 21.63 9.99 -10.33
C LEU A 353 21.13 8.81 -11.17
N TYR A 354 19.89 8.84 -11.64
CA TYR A 354 19.33 7.79 -12.50
C TYR A 354 19.98 7.70 -13.89
N THR A 355 20.55 8.80 -14.39
CA THR A 355 21.05 8.88 -15.77
C THR A 355 22.57 8.91 -15.88
N ALA A 356 23.27 9.42 -14.88
CA ALA A 356 24.72 9.49 -14.84
C ALA A 356 25.36 8.34 -14.06
N CYS A 357 24.64 7.73 -13.10
CA CYS A 357 25.18 6.65 -12.28
C CYS A 357 24.70 5.29 -12.82
N GLY A 358 25.61 4.32 -12.93
CA GLY A 358 25.29 2.96 -13.39
C GLY A 358 24.49 2.10 -12.41
N GLN A 359 24.08 2.65 -11.27
CA GLN A 359 23.24 1.98 -10.27
C GLN A 359 22.01 2.82 -9.96
N THR A 360 20.86 2.15 -9.82
CA THR A 360 19.61 2.77 -9.43
C THR A 360 19.75 3.42 -8.04
N PRO A 361 19.55 4.74 -7.89
CA PRO A 361 19.66 5.41 -6.60
C PRO A 361 18.53 4.97 -5.68
N ARG A 362 18.81 4.87 -4.37
CA ARG A 362 17.77 4.69 -3.35
C ARG A 362 17.09 6.03 -3.09
N ALA A 363 16.22 6.44 -4.02
CA ALA A 363 15.60 7.77 -4.00
C ALA A 363 14.91 8.11 -2.66
N ARG A 364 14.27 7.12 -2.01
CA ARG A 364 13.62 7.27 -0.69
C ARG A 364 14.59 7.54 0.46
N ASP A 365 15.84 7.12 0.32
CA ASP A 365 16.88 7.38 1.33
C ASP A 365 17.53 8.76 1.11
N LEU A 366 17.43 9.30 -0.12
CA LEU A 366 18.10 10.53 -0.56
C LEU A 366 17.20 11.76 -0.50
N LEU A 367 15.91 11.62 -0.79
CA LEU A 367 14.92 12.69 -0.83
C LEU A 367 13.89 12.43 0.28
N ARG A 368 13.72 13.38 1.21
CA ARG A 368 12.85 13.24 2.38
C ARG A 368 11.58 14.06 2.27
#